data_AF-A0A0C2MWT6-F1
#
_entry.id   AF-A0A0C2MWT6-F1
#
_cell.length_a   1.000
_cell.length_b   1.000
_cell.length_c   1.000
_cell.angle_alpha   90.00
_cell.angle_beta   90.00
_cell.angle_gamma   90.00
#
_symmetry.space_group_name_H-M   'P 1'
#
loop_
_entity.id
_entity.type
_entity.pdbx_description
1 polymer ?
#
loop_
_entity_poly.entity_id
_entity_poly.type
_entity_poly.pdbx_seq_one_letter_code
_entity_poly.pdbx_strand_id
1 'polypeptide(L)'
;MRPNFSLFFAKNSHSPEKSALYRYDPNKRAFESVTLKTSAGLVKLSKVVPAGEKMFCISDEDHFAFYINEKLEVEHEQKLLLQHEYVPHPDHPDFIASRQDRDKV
;
A
#
# COMPACT_ATOMS: atom_id res chain seq x y z
N MET A 1 13.01 -10.50 -6.00
CA MET A 1 12.62 -11.21 -4.76
C MET A 1 11.14 -10.94 -4.48
N ARG A 2 10.48 -11.77 -3.68
CA ARG A 2 9.06 -11.62 -3.28
C ARG A 2 8.97 -11.45 -1.76
N PRO A 3 7.93 -10.80 -1.23
CA PRO A 3 7.77 -10.65 0.22
C PRO A 3 7.60 -12.02 0.88
N ASN A 4 8.25 -12.22 2.02
CA ASN A 4 8.11 -13.45 2.81
C ASN A 4 6.88 -13.42 3.74
N PHE A 5 5.91 -12.56 3.45
CA PHE A 5 4.67 -12.44 4.20
C PHE A 5 3.48 -12.24 3.25
N SER A 6 2.31 -12.67 3.71
CA SER A 6 1.07 -12.59 2.95
C SER A 6 0.08 -11.69 3.66
N LEU A 7 -0.58 -10.84 2.87
CA LEU A 7 -1.70 -10.01 3.31
C LEU A 7 -2.89 -10.25 2.41
N PHE A 8 -4.08 -10.17 2.99
CA PHE A 8 -5.35 -10.33 2.30
C PHE A 8 -5.99 -8.97 2.20
N PHE A 9 -6.04 -8.43 0.99
CA PHE A 9 -6.60 -7.12 0.72
C PHE A 9 -8.02 -7.27 0.18
N ALA A 10 -9.01 -6.94 1.00
CA ALA A 10 -10.41 -6.91 0.62
C ALA A 10 -10.73 -5.53 0.03
N LYS A 11 -10.65 -5.42 -1.31
CA LYS A 11 -11.00 -4.19 -2.02
C LYS A 11 -12.50 -4.12 -2.28
N ASN A 12 -13.12 -3.01 -1.92
CA ASN A 12 -14.49 -2.71 -2.30
C ASN A 12 -14.49 -1.75 -3.50
N SER A 13 -14.94 -2.23 -4.66
CA SER A 13 -14.94 -1.46 -5.92
C SER A 13 -15.92 -0.29 -5.94
N HIS A 14 -16.93 -0.30 -5.07
CA HIS A 14 -17.98 0.71 -5.02
C HIS A 14 -17.78 1.74 -3.90
N SER A 15 -16.93 1.41 -2.92
CA SER A 15 -16.63 2.26 -1.78
C SER A 15 -15.19 1.99 -1.32
N PRO A 16 -14.20 2.66 -1.92
CA PRO A 16 -12.80 2.52 -1.54
C PRO A 16 -12.56 2.76 -0.05
N GLU A 17 -13.42 3.56 0.62
CA GLU A 17 -13.35 3.75 2.07
C GLU A 17 -13.66 2.51 2.90
N LYS A 18 -14.17 1.44 2.28
CA LYS A 18 -14.45 0.13 2.92
C LYS A 18 -13.41 -0.92 2.60
N SER A 19 -12.27 -0.53 2.04
CA SER A 19 -11.16 -1.44 1.82
C SER A 19 -10.55 -1.86 3.16
N ALA A 20 -10.25 -3.14 3.30
CA ALA A 20 -9.66 -3.68 4.52
C ALA A 20 -8.46 -4.56 4.22
N LEU A 21 -7.48 -4.55 5.12
CA LEU A 21 -6.27 -5.36 5.02
C LEU A 21 -6.27 -6.35 6.18
N TYR A 22 -5.95 -7.61 5.91
CA TYR A 22 -5.90 -8.65 6.92
C TYR A 22 -4.60 -9.43 6.86
N ARG A 23 -4.17 -9.93 8.02
CA ARG A 23 -3.07 -10.88 8.17
C ARG A 23 -3.61 -12.14 8.83
N TYR A 24 -3.17 -13.30 8.36
CA TYR A 24 -3.50 -14.56 9.02
C TYR A 24 -2.59 -14.78 10.23
N ASP A 25 -3.18 -14.97 11.41
CA ASP A 25 -2.48 -15.43 12.61
C ASP A 25 -2.60 -16.96 12.71
N PRO A 26 -1.51 -17.71 12.49
CA PRO A 26 -1.54 -19.18 12.55
C PRO A 26 -1.79 -19.72 13.96
N ASN A 27 -1.45 -18.95 15.01
CA ASN A 27 -1.66 -19.36 16.40
C ASN A 27 -3.14 -19.32 16.75
N LYS A 28 -3.85 -18.29 16.31
CA LYS A 28 -5.29 -18.11 16.52
C LYS A 28 -6.15 -18.77 15.45
N ARG A 29 -5.54 -19.21 14.35
CA ARG A 29 -6.19 -19.70 13.13
C ARG A 29 -7.25 -18.73 12.59
N ALA A 30 -6.98 -17.43 12.68
CA ALA A 30 -7.93 -16.37 12.35
C ALA A 30 -7.28 -15.27 11.51
N PHE A 31 -8.12 -14.53 10.78
CA PHE A 31 -7.70 -13.31 10.10
C PHE A 31 -7.84 -12.12 11.04
N GLU A 32 -6.76 -11.39 11.23
CA GLU A 32 -6.73 -10.17 12.02
C GLU A 32 -6.70 -8.96 11.11
N SER A 33 -7.50 -7.95 11.44
CA SER A 33 -7.50 -6.68 10.72
C SER A 33 -6.17 -5.96 10.95
N VAL A 34 -5.55 -5.52 9.86
CA VAL A 34 -4.34 -4.70 9.87
C VAL A 34 -4.75 -3.25 9.71
N THR A 35 -4.33 -2.43 10.67
CA THR A 35 -4.48 -0.98 10.62
C THR A 35 -3.11 -0.37 10.36
N LEU A 36 -2.99 0.43 9.31
CA LEU A 36 -1.76 1.14 8.97
C LEU A 36 -1.91 2.61 9.33
N LYS A 37 -0.80 3.20 9.79
CA LYS A 37 -0.73 4.62 10.15
C LYS A 37 0.45 5.25 9.44
N THR A 38 0.19 6.32 8.70
CA THR A 38 1.20 7.19 8.08
C THR A 38 1.42 8.44 8.93
N SER A 39 2.30 9.34 8.49
CA SER A 39 2.48 10.65 9.12
C SER A 39 1.19 11.48 9.18
N ALA A 40 0.25 11.25 8.26
CA ALA A 40 -1.05 11.92 8.20
C ALA A 40 -2.15 11.27 9.06
N GLY A 41 -1.91 10.07 9.59
CA GLY A 41 -2.87 9.34 10.42
C GLY A 41 -3.23 7.97 9.86
N LEU A 42 -4.44 7.51 10.16
CA LEU A 42 -4.95 6.23 9.67
C LEU A 42 -5.19 6.32 8.16
N VAL A 43 -4.73 5.32 7.41
CA VAL A 43 -4.82 5.34 5.94
C VAL A 43 -5.76 4.29 5.39
N LYS A 44 -6.48 4.66 4.33
CA LYS A 44 -7.37 3.78 3.58
C LYS A 44 -6.72 3.39 2.27
N LEU A 45 -6.34 2.12 2.14
CA LEU A 45 -5.63 1.64 0.96
C LEU A 45 -6.56 1.48 -0.24
N SER A 46 -6.13 1.96 -1.41
CA SER A 46 -6.77 1.71 -2.71
C SER A 46 -6.04 0.64 -3.54
N LYS A 47 -4.74 0.45 -3.25
CA LYS A 47 -3.85 -0.51 -3.92
C LYS A 47 -2.83 -1.07 -2.94
N VAL A 48 -2.58 -2.37 -3.03
CA VAL A 48 -1.49 -3.09 -2.36
C VAL A 48 -0.91 -4.07 -3.36
N VAL A 49 0.38 -3.96 -3.66
CA VAL A 49 1.07 -4.87 -4.58
C VAL A 49 2.46 -5.27 -4.03
N PRO A 50 2.92 -6.52 -4.27
CA PRO A 50 4.27 -6.92 -3.89
C PRO A 50 5.34 -6.09 -4.61
N ALA A 51 6.39 -5.69 -3.89
CA ALA A 51 7.55 -4.98 -4.41
C ALA A 51 8.82 -5.41 -3.68
N GLY A 52 9.57 -6.35 -4.26
CA GLY A 52 10.75 -6.93 -3.61
C GLY A 52 10.36 -7.68 -2.33
N GLU A 53 10.94 -7.32 -1.20
CA GLU A 53 10.61 -7.88 0.12
C GLU A 53 9.48 -7.13 0.85
N LYS A 54 8.98 -6.04 0.25
CA LYS A 54 7.98 -5.14 0.83
C LYS A 54 6.67 -5.22 0.05
N MET A 55 5.60 -4.63 0.61
CA MET A 55 4.39 -4.34 -0.16
C MET A 55 4.33 -2.85 -0.45
N PHE A 56 4.12 -2.49 -1.71
CA PHE A 56 3.85 -1.12 -2.13
C PHE A 56 2.36 -0.82 -2.00
N CYS A 57 2.05 0.27 -1.32
CA CYS A 57 0.71 0.69 -0.95
C CYS A 57 0.41 2.08 -1.53
N ILE A 58 -0.83 2.27 -1.98
CA ILE A 58 -1.36 3.59 -2.36
C ILE A 58 -2.66 3.82 -1.57
N SER A 59 -2.79 5.03 -1.01
CA SER A 59 -4.07 5.63 -0.61
C SER A 59 -4.33 6.84 -1.49
N ASP A 60 -5.32 6.72 -2.39
CA ASP A 60 -5.73 7.83 -3.25
C ASP A 60 -6.50 8.91 -2.45
N GLU A 61 -7.29 8.51 -1.46
CA GLU A 61 -8.09 9.43 -0.62
C GLU A 61 -7.17 10.27 0.28
N ASP A 62 -6.18 9.63 0.91
CA ASP A 62 -5.24 10.32 1.81
C ASP A 62 -4.08 10.96 1.03
N HIS A 63 -3.96 10.69 -0.27
CA HIS A 63 -2.91 11.20 -1.16
C HIS A 63 -1.49 10.78 -0.73
N PHE A 64 -1.29 9.49 -0.39
CA PHE A 64 0.04 8.93 -0.10
C PHE A 64 0.33 7.61 -0.82
N ALA A 65 1.59 7.41 -1.17
CA ALA A 65 2.18 6.12 -1.47
C ALA A 65 3.28 5.81 -0.46
N PHE A 66 3.45 4.54 -0.12
CA PHE A 66 4.45 4.10 0.85
C PHE A 66 4.69 2.59 0.71
N TYR A 67 5.72 2.10 1.39
CA TYR A 67 5.95 0.67 1.53
C TYR A 67 5.58 0.19 2.93
N ILE A 68 5.25 -1.09 3.06
CA ILE A 68 5.20 -1.79 4.34
C ILE A 68 6.10 -3.03 4.33
N ASN A 69 6.79 -3.26 5.44
CA ASN A 69 7.61 -4.44 5.65
C ASN A 69 6.82 -5.57 6.34
N GLU A 70 7.49 -6.69 6.64
CA GLU A 70 6.87 -7.87 7.29
C GLU A 70 6.30 -7.57 8.68
N LYS A 71 6.86 -6.58 9.37
CA LYS A 71 6.37 -6.10 10.68
C LYS A 71 5.21 -5.12 10.55
N LEU A 72 4.76 -4.83 9.33
CA LEU A 72 3.72 -3.85 9.01
C LEU A 72 4.14 -2.40 9.33
N GLU A 73 5.44 -2.14 9.39
CA GLU A 73 5.97 -0.79 9.58
C GLU A 73 5.93 -0.05 8.24
N VAL A 74 5.48 1.21 8.28
CA VAL A 74 5.43 2.09 7.10
C VAL A 74 6.81 2.66 6.82
N GLU A 75 7.22 2.61 5.55
CA GLU A 75 8.53 3.05 5.07
C GLU A 75 8.39 3.89 3.79
N HIS A 76 9.33 4.82 3.59
CA HIS A 76 9.46 5.66 2.38
C HIS A 76 8.14 6.32 1.92
N GLU A 77 7.45 6.94 2.86
CA GLU A 77 6.20 7.65 2.60
C GLU A 77 6.41 8.83 1.64
N GLN A 78 5.55 8.93 0.63
CA GLN A 78 5.58 9.98 -0.37
C GLN A 78 4.17 10.49 -0.66
N LYS A 79 4.00 11.82 -0.64
CA LYS A 79 2.74 12.45 -1.01
C LYS A 79 2.48 12.34 -2.51
N LEU A 80 1.24 12.02 -2.86
CA LEU A 80 0.80 11.96 -4.25
C LEU A 80 0.53 13.37 -4.78
N LEU A 81 0.96 13.60 -6.01
CA LEU A 81 0.63 14.76 -6.82
C LEU A 81 -0.50 14.37 -7.76
N LEU A 82 -1.36 15.35 -8.07
CA LEU A 82 -2.37 15.19 -9.10
C LEU A 82 -1.71 14.84 -10.44
N GLN A 83 -2.42 14.08 -11.28
CA GLN A 83 -1.98 13.71 -12.62
C GLN A 83 -0.66 12.93 -12.68
N HIS A 84 -0.29 12.24 -11.60
CA HIS A 84 0.85 11.33 -11.59
C HIS A 84 0.38 9.92 -11.27
N GLU A 85 0.98 8.95 -11.95
CA GLU A 85 0.90 7.55 -11.58
C GLU A 85 2.14 7.18 -10.77
N TYR A 86 1.94 6.36 -9.74
CA TYR A 86 2.97 5.92 -8.81
C TYR A 86 3.13 4.41 -8.86
N VAL A 87 4.38 3.96 -9.00
CA VAL A 87 4.76 2.56 -9.12
C VAL A 87 6.05 2.29 -8.35
N PRO A 88 6.27 1.06 -7.85
CA PRO A 88 7.55 0.70 -7.27
C PRO A 88 8.65 0.77 -8.35
N HIS A 89 9.83 1.30 -8.01
CA HIS A 89 10.96 1.30 -8.93
C HIS A 89 11.52 -0.14 -9.05
N PRO A 90 11.76 -0.66 -10.27
CA PRO A 90 12.16 -2.07 -10.47
C PRO A 90 13.49 -2.42 -9.81
N ASP A 91 14.47 -1.52 -9.89
CA ASP A 91 15.84 -1.74 -9.40
C ASP A 91 16.15 -1.07 -8.06
N HIS A 92 15.21 -0.29 -7.52
CA HIS A 92 15.42 0.52 -6.32
C HIS A 92 14.21 0.35 -5.38
N PRO A 93 14.19 -0.70 -4.54
CA PRO A 93 13.02 -1.07 -3.73
C PRO A 93 12.61 -0.01 -2.71
N ASP A 94 13.47 0.97 -2.44
CA ASP A 94 13.23 2.08 -1.51
C ASP A 94 12.79 3.36 -2.24
N PHE A 95 12.64 3.32 -3.55
CA PHE A 95 12.25 4.45 -4.38
C PHE A 95 10.85 4.24 -4.96
N ILE A 96 10.01 5.27 -4.88
CA ILE A 96 8.71 5.29 -5.54
C ILE A 96 8.88 6.07 -6.84
N ALA A 97 8.81 5.35 -7.96
CA ALA A 97 8.84 5.98 -9.27
C ALA A 97 7.48 6.65 -9.55
N SER A 98 7.52 7.79 -10.21
CA SER A 98 6.32 8.48 -10.68
C SER A 98 6.45 8.85 -12.14
N ARG A 99 5.32 8.84 -12.85
CA ARG A 99 5.23 9.34 -14.22
C ARG A 99 4.00 10.23 -14.35
N GLN A 100 4.11 11.28 -15.14
CA GLN A 100 2.96 12.13 -15.45
C GLN A 100 1.96 11.34 -16.29
N ASP A 101 0.73 11.24 -15.79
CA ASP A 101 -0.39 10.62 -16.46
C ASP A 101 -1.06 11.66 -17.36
N ARG A 102 -0.74 11.62 -18.66
CA ARG A 102 -1.20 12.61 -19.65
C ARG A 102 -2.68 12.48 -20.01
N ASP A 103 -3.33 11.40 -19.59
CA ASP A 103 -4.72 11.08 -19.95
C ASP A 103 -5.73 11.54 -18.88
N LYS A 104 -5.27 12.11 -17.76
CA LYS A 104 -6.12 12.75 -16.73
C LYS A 104 -6.19 14.27 -16.93
N VAL A 105 -6.90 14.70 -17.97
CA VAL A 105 -7.29 16.11 -18.22
C VAL A 105 -8.78 16.29 -17.97
#